data_AF-A0A7V9FY93-F1
#
_entry.id   AF-A0A7V9FY93-F1
#
_cell.length_a   1.000
_cell.length_b   1.000
_cell.length_c   1.000
_cell.angle_alpha   90.00
_cell.angle_beta   90.00
_cell.angle_gamma   90.00
#
_symmetry.space_group_name_H-M   'P 1'
#
loop_
_entity.id
_entity.type
_entity.pdbx_description
1 polymer ?
#
loop_
_entity_poly.entity_id
_entity_poly.type
_entity_poly.pdbx_seq_one_letter_code
_entity_poly.pdbx_strand_id
1 'polypeptide(L)'
;AKLFGLYPRKGTIAVGSDADIVVFDPERTLTLSAATHHSRADYNLYEGMEVTGVPELVLLRGQVLVEGGELVAKPGTGQFLKRARFGEELRSGVAIG
;
A
#
# COMPACT_ATOMS: atom_id res chain seq x y z
N ALA A 1 -0.30 -2.63 11.53
CA ALA A 1 -1.21 -3.79 11.54
C ALA A 1 -1.47 -4.36 12.93
N LYS A 2 -0.44 -4.70 13.72
CA LYS A 2 -0.57 -5.27 15.08
C LYS A 2 -1.47 -4.43 16.01
N LEU A 3 -1.20 -3.12 16.12
CA LEU A 3 -1.98 -2.19 16.96
C LEU A 3 -3.49 -2.16 16.60
N PHE A 4 -3.83 -2.32 15.33
CA PHE A 4 -5.20 -2.19 14.84
C PHE A 4 -5.90 -3.56 14.66
N GLY A 5 -5.31 -4.66 15.13
CA GLY A 5 -5.91 -6.00 15.02
C GLY A 5 -6.02 -6.50 13.58
N LEU A 6 -5.07 -6.13 12.72
CA LEU A 6 -5.02 -6.55 11.31
C LEU A 6 -3.88 -7.54 11.00
N TYR A 7 -3.01 -7.80 11.97
CA TYR A 7 -1.94 -8.79 11.85
C TYR A 7 -2.48 -10.21 12.11
N PRO A 8 -2.00 -11.26 11.42
CA PRO A 8 -0.98 -11.24 10.36
C PRO A 8 -1.53 -10.96 8.96
N ARG A 9 -2.84 -10.81 8.77
CA ARG A 9 -3.44 -10.58 7.44
C ARG A 9 -2.87 -9.37 6.69
N LYS A 10 -2.41 -8.33 7.40
CA LYS A 10 -1.73 -7.15 6.83
C LYS A 10 -0.37 -6.91 7.49
N GLY A 11 0.54 -6.26 6.75
CA GLY A 11 1.80 -5.73 7.27
C GLY A 11 2.91 -6.75 7.46
N THR A 12 2.81 -7.90 6.78
CA THR A 12 3.88 -8.90 6.69
C THR A 12 3.74 -9.66 5.36
N ILE A 13 4.87 -10.13 4.82
CA ILE A 13 4.91 -11.02 3.66
C ILE A 13 5.03 -12.44 4.21
N ALA A 14 3.90 -13.13 4.27
CA ALA A 14 3.81 -14.50 4.76
C ALA A 14 2.65 -15.21 4.06
N VAL A 15 2.73 -16.55 4.01
CA VAL A 15 1.61 -17.36 3.52
C VAL A 15 0.36 -17.07 4.35
N GLY A 16 -0.76 -16.81 3.68
CA GLY A 16 -2.03 -16.46 4.31
C GLY A 16 -2.24 -14.98 4.61
N SER A 17 -1.23 -14.11 4.42
CA SER A 17 -1.40 -12.66 4.43
C SER A 17 -1.98 -12.16 3.11
N ASP A 18 -2.71 -11.04 3.14
CA ASP A 18 -3.21 -10.40 1.93
C ASP A 18 -2.01 -9.90 1.09
N ALA A 19 -2.07 -10.10 -0.22
CA ALA A 19 -1.05 -9.67 -1.19
C ALA A 19 -1.11 -8.14 -1.46
N ASP A 20 -0.95 -7.35 -0.40
CA ASP A 20 -0.75 -5.90 -0.45
C ASP A 20 0.76 -5.64 -0.40
N ILE A 21 1.36 -5.44 -1.57
CA ILE A 21 2.82 -5.50 -1.76
C ILE A 21 3.25 -4.25 -2.53
N VAL A 22 4.40 -3.69 -2.15
CA VAL A 22 5.08 -2.63 -2.90
C VAL A 22 6.41 -3.19 -3.39
N VAL A 23 6.68 -3.09 -4.68
CA VAL A 23 8.03 -3.22 -5.23
C VAL A 23 8.67 -1.84 -5.15
N PHE A 24 9.80 -1.76 -4.45
CA PHE A 24 10.44 -0.53 -4.08
C PHE A 24 11.85 -0.50 -4.66
N ASP A 25 12.15 0.53 -5.44
CA ASP A 25 13.50 0.81 -5.92
C ASP A 25 14.20 1.68 -4.86
N PRO A 26 15.20 1.15 -4.14
CA PRO A 26 15.89 1.88 -3.08
C PRO A 26 16.97 2.85 -3.58
N GLU A 27 17.29 2.86 -4.87
CA GLU A 27 18.38 3.65 -5.45
C GLU A 27 17.87 4.87 -6.23
N ARG A 28 16.65 4.78 -6.78
CA ARG A 28 16.06 5.88 -7.52
C ARG A 28 15.73 7.07 -6.62
N THR A 29 16.05 8.25 -7.14
CA THR A 29 15.83 9.54 -6.50
C THR A 29 14.66 10.28 -7.16
N LEU A 30 13.88 11.02 -6.38
CA LEU A 30 12.78 11.85 -6.85
C LEU A 30 12.68 13.14 -6.01
N THR A 31 12.38 14.26 -6.67
CA THR A 31 12.04 15.51 -6.00
C THR A 31 10.53 15.60 -5.81
N LEU A 32 10.09 15.75 -4.56
CA LEU A 32 8.68 15.89 -4.23
C LEU A 32 8.15 17.25 -4.68
N SER A 33 7.00 17.26 -5.35
CA SER A 33 6.37 18.49 -5.83
C SER A 33 4.85 18.39 -5.82
N ALA A 34 4.17 19.52 -5.61
CA ALA A 34 2.73 19.67 -5.79
C ALA A 34 2.32 19.47 -7.26
N ALA A 35 3.21 19.80 -8.21
CA ALA A 35 2.94 19.64 -9.64
C ALA A 35 2.85 18.17 -10.08
N THR A 36 3.48 17.26 -9.33
CA THR A 36 3.63 15.84 -9.71
C THR A 36 2.97 14.87 -8.74
N HIS A 37 2.54 15.30 -7.55
CA HIS A 37 1.89 14.40 -6.60
C HIS A 37 0.47 14.01 -7.04
N HIS A 38 -0.08 12.95 -6.44
CA HIS A 38 -1.44 12.51 -6.74
C HIS A 38 -2.48 13.02 -5.72
N SER A 39 -2.11 13.98 -4.88
CA SER A 39 -3.06 14.65 -3.96
C SER A 39 -3.94 15.63 -4.73
N ARG A 40 -5.11 15.94 -4.17
CA ARG A 40 -5.98 17.02 -4.69
C ARG A 40 -5.58 18.41 -4.19
N ALA A 41 -4.70 18.48 -3.20
CA ALA A 41 -4.18 19.75 -2.70
C ALA A 41 -3.31 20.42 -3.76
N ASP A 42 -3.28 21.74 -3.79
CA ASP A 42 -2.48 22.55 -4.70
C ASP A 42 -1.09 22.92 -4.12
N TYR A 43 -0.72 22.32 -2.99
CA TYR A 43 0.56 22.50 -2.32
C TYR A 43 1.11 21.18 -1.80
N ASN A 44 2.43 21.12 -1.62
CA ASN A 44 3.12 19.99 -1.00
C ASN A 44 3.96 20.51 0.18
N LEU A 45 3.79 19.90 1.36
CA LEU A 45 4.57 20.27 2.55
C LEU A 45 6.06 19.97 2.40
N TYR A 46 6.41 19.13 1.44
CA TYR A 46 7.77 18.69 1.14
C TYR A 46 8.25 19.22 -0.22
N GLU A 47 7.68 20.32 -0.72
CA GLU A 47 8.06 20.89 -2.01
C GLU A 47 9.57 21.06 -2.15
N GLY A 48 10.14 20.52 -3.23
CA GLY A 48 11.57 20.59 -3.53
C GLY A 48 12.44 19.61 -2.73
N MET A 49 11.86 18.79 -1.83
CA MET A 49 12.60 17.78 -1.09
C MET A 49 12.99 16.63 -2.01
N GLU A 50 14.29 16.34 -2.08
CA GLU A 50 14.82 15.15 -2.73
C GLU A 50 14.74 13.95 -1.78
N VAL A 51 14.19 12.84 -2.27
CA VAL A 51 14.11 11.56 -1.55
C VAL A 51 14.74 10.46 -2.38
N THR A 52 15.40 9.52 -1.71
CA THR A 52 15.93 8.29 -2.31
C THR A 52 15.06 7.13 -1.86
N GLY A 53 14.63 6.32 -2.82
CA GLY A 53 13.71 5.22 -2.60
C GLY A 53 12.30 5.55 -3.11
N VAL A 54 11.83 4.84 -4.14
CA VAL A 54 10.51 5.06 -4.74
C VAL A 54 9.71 3.77 -4.94
N PRO A 55 8.38 3.82 -4.78
CA PRO A 55 7.52 2.70 -5.17
C PRO A 55 7.41 2.62 -6.69
N GLU A 56 7.82 1.50 -7.29
CA GLU A 56 7.71 1.26 -8.74
C GLU A 56 6.40 0.57 -9.12
N LEU A 57 5.97 -0.37 -8.29
CA LEU A 57 4.76 -1.17 -8.48
C LEU A 57 4.04 -1.31 -7.14
N VAL A 58 2.74 -1.04 -7.13
CA VAL A 58 1.88 -1.21 -5.95
C VAL A 58 0.77 -2.21 -6.26
N LEU A 59 0.68 -3.25 -5.44
CA LEU A 59 -0.30 -4.32 -5.53
C LEU A 59 -1.30 -4.23 -4.37
N LEU A 60 -2.58 -4.43 -4.65
CA LEU A 60 -3.63 -4.63 -3.64
C LEU A 60 -4.29 -5.98 -3.88
N ARG A 61 -4.17 -6.91 -2.92
CA ARG A 61 -4.65 -8.29 -3.06
C ARG A 61 -4.22 -8.94 -4.39
N GLY A 62 -2.98 -8.70 -4.80
CA GLY A 62 -2.38 -9.25 -6.02
C GLY A 62 -2.77 -8.54 -7.32
N GLN A 63 -3.59 -7.48 -7.28
CA GLN A 63 -3.93 -6.68 -8.45
C GLN A 63 -3.05 -5.44 -8.53
N VAL A 64 -2.58 -5.11 -9.73
CA VAL A 64 -1.78 -3.90 -9.99
C VAL A 64 -2.66 -2.66 -9.80
N LEU A 65 -2.22 -1.78 -8.91
CA LEU A 65 -2.85 -0.49 -8.65
C LEU A 65 -2.09 0.66 -9.27
N VAL A 66 -0.78 0.68 -9.06
CA VAL A 66 0.13 1.70 -9.57
C VAL A 66 1.29 1.00 -10.26
N GLU A 67 1.61 1.41 -11.48
CA GLU A 67 2.75 0.92 -12.24
C GLU A 67 3.37 2.10 -13.00
N GLY A 68 4.70 2.24 -12.94
CA GLY A 68 5.41 3.30 -13.66
C GLY A 68 5.05 4.71 -13.19
N GLY A 69 4.54 4.87 -11.97
CA GLY A 69 4.07 6.14 -11.42
C GLY A 69 2.63 6.50 -11.76
N GLU A 70 1.90 5.66 -12.50
CA GLU A 70 0.51 5.93 -12.89
C GLU A 70 -0.47 5.02 -12.17
N LEU A 71 -1.62 5.58 -11.76
CA LEU A 71 -2.72 4.80 -11.19
C LEU A 71 -3.49 4.09 -12.32
N VAL A 72 -3.44 2.76 -12.32
CA VAL A 72 -4.13 1.93 -13.32
C VAL A 72 -5.40 1.24 -12.79
N ALA A 73 -5.66 1.34 -11.47
CA ALA A 73 -6.85 0.79 -10.86
C ALA A 73 -8.11 1.64 -11.04
N LYS A 74 -9.26 0.99 -10.95
CA LYS A 74 -10.58 1.64 -10.96
C LYS A 74 -11.05 1.98 -9.54
N PRO A 75 -11.84 3.06 -9.36
CA PRO A 75 -12.53 3.32 -8.10
C PRO A 75 -13.37 2.13 -7.64
N GLY A 76 -13.50 1.94 -6.32
CA GLY A 76 -14.32 0.87 -5.73
C GLY A 76 -13.61 -0.46 -5.52
N THR A 77 -12.31 -0.57 -5.85
CA THR A 77 -11.50 -1.76 -5.56
C THR A 77 -11.20 -1.95 -4.07
N GLY A 78 -11.39 -0.94 -3.22
CA GLY A 78 -11.21 -1.05 -1.77
C GLY A 78 -12.25 -1.97 -1.11
N GLN A 79 -11.88 -2.56 0.03
CA GLN A 79 -12.80 -3.33 0.87
C GLN A 79 -12.63 -2.93 2.33
N PHE A 80 -13.74 -2.81 3.06
CA PHE A 80 -13.69 -2.62 4.50
C PHE A 80 -13.22 -3.90 5.19
N LEU A 81 -12.23 -3.78 6.08
CA LEU A 81 -11.75 -4.90 6.88
C LEU A 81 -12.20 -4.73 8.34
N LYS A 82 -13.01 -5.67 8.81
CA LYS A 82 -13.34 -5.77 10.24
C LYS A 82 -12.11 -6.30 10.99
N ARG A 83 -11.59 -5.48 11.89
CA ARG A 83 -10.44 -5.80 12.75
C ARG A 83 -10.75 -6.90 13.77
N ALA A 84 -9.73 -7.65 14.16
CA ALA A 84 -9.81 -8.62 15.24
C ALA A 84 -10.03 -7.94 16.60
N ARG A 85 -10.59 -8.69 17.55
CA ARG A 85 -10.68 -8.28 18.96
C ARG A 85 -9.31 -8.37 19.61
N PHE A 86 -9.18 -7.75 20.79
CA PHE A 86 -7.97 -7.87 21.58
C PHE A 86 -7.70 -9.34 21.92
N GLY A 87 -6.47 -9.80 21.67
CA GLY A 87 -6.05 -11.19 21.89
C GLY A 87 -6.37 -12.17 20.75
N GLU A 88 -7.04 -11.73 19.68
CA GLU A 88 -7.35 -12.56 18.50
C GLU A 88 -6.51 -12.15 17.28
N GLU A 89 -6.27 -13.09 16.37
CA GLU A 89 -5.63 -12.83 15.07
C GLU A 89 -6.66 -12.65 13.96
N LEU A 90 -6.43 -11.68 13.09
CA LEU A 90 -7.19 -11.58 11.85
C LEU A 90 -6.51 -12.49 10.81
N ARG A 91 -7.14 -13.63 10.51
CA ARG A 91 -6.70 -14.55 9.44
C ARG A 91 -7.41 -14.23 8.13
N SER A 92 -6.79 -14.51 6.99
CA SER A 92 -7.45 -14.35 5.69
C SER A 92 -8.59 -15.36 5.54
N GLY A 93 -9.66 -14.97 4.86
CA GLY A 93 -10.83 -15.82 4.61
C GLY A 93 -10.63 -16.82 3.46
N VAL A 94 -9.40 -17.05 3.01
CA VAL A 94 -9.12 -18.06 2.01
C VAL A 94 -9.28 -19.42 2.68
N ALA A 95 -10.38 -20.10 2.38
CA ALA A 95 -10.51 -21.52 2.68
C ALA A 95 -9.36 -22.24 1.96
N ILE A 96 -8.46 -22.84 2.73
CA ILE A 96 -7.61 -23.92 2.24
C ILE A 96 -8.55 -25.03 1.80
N GLY A 97 -8.72 -25.15 0.48
CA GLY A 97 -9.31 -26.34 -0.13
C GLY A 97 -8.39 -27.54 0.01
#